data_AF-M6RV58-F1
#
_entry.id   AF-M6RV58-F1
#
_cell.length_a   1.000
_cell.length_b   1.000
_cell.length_c   1.000
_cell.angle_alpha   90.00
_cell.angle_beta   90.00
_cell.angle_gamma   90.00
#
_symmetry.space_group_name_H-M   'P 1'
#
loop_
_entity.id
_entity.type
_entity.pdbx_description
1 polymer ?
#
loop_
_entity_poly.entity_id
_entity_poly.type
_entity_poly.pdbx_seq_one_letter_code
_entity_poly.pdbx_strand_id
1 'polypeptide(L)' 'MVYVAPPNYHLLIEKDKTFSFSIGERVNFSRPSIDVLFETASEVYEDKLIGVILTGANSDGAQGLKKLKKTAVWRLFKIL' A
#
# COMPACT_ATOMS: atom_id res chain seq x y z
N MET A 1 13.49 -9.29 -6.07
CA MET A 1 12.85 -8.58 -7.19
C MET A 1 12.21 -7.31 -6.65
N VAL A 2 12.16 -6.23 -7.43
CA VAL A 2 11.56 -4.96 -7.03
C VAL A 2 10.56 -4.55 -8.11
N TYR A 3 9.36 -4.14 -7.69
CA TYR A 3 8.29 -3.69 -8.57
C TYR A 3 7.93 -2.25 -8.25
N VAL A 4 7.59 -1.48 -9.28
CA VAL A 4 7.17 -0.09 -9.16
C VAL A 4 5.76 0.02 -9.74
N ALA A 5 4.83 0.60 -8.98
CA ALA A 5 3.47 0.82 -9.45
C ALA A 5 3.49 1.80 -10.65
N PRO A 6 2.85 1.46 -11.78
CA PRO A 6 2.78 2.36 -12.92
C PRO A 6 1.91 3.59 -12.57
N PRO A 7 2.17 4.75 -13.20
CA PRO A 7 1.36 5.94 -12.99
C PRO A 7 -0.08 5.69 -13.48
N ASN A 8 -1.04 6.42 -12.89
CA ASN A 8 -2.46 6.38 -13.27
C ASN A 8 -3.21 5.07 -13.01
N TYR A 9 -2.60 4.09 -12.34
CA TYR A 9 -3.28 2.89 -11.84
C TYR A 9 -3.00 2.70 -10.36
N HIS A 10 -3.97 2.19 -9.61
CA HIS A 10 -3.68 1.57 -8.33
C HIS A 10 -3.07 0.19 -8.59
N LEU A 11 -2.01 -0.14 -7.87
CA LEU A 11 -1.46 -1.49 -7.82
C LEU A 11 -2.14 -2.24 -6.66
N LEU A 12 -2.73 -3.38 -6.95
CA LEU A 12 -3.38 -4.25 -5.98
C LEU A 12 -2.67 -5.60 -5.94
N ILE A 13 -2.84 -6.29 -4.82
CA ILE A 13 -2.41 -7.69 -4.67
C ILE A 13 -3.66 -8.56 -4.57
N GLU A 14 -3.77 -9.50 -5.50
CA GLU A 14 -4.86 -10.47 -5.52
C GLU A 14 -4.58 -11.64 -4.58
N LYS A 15 -5.63 -12.41 -4.24
CA LYS A 15 -5.53 -13.56 -3.32
C LYS A 15 -4.58 -14.66 -3.80
N ASP A 16 -4.41 -14.80 -5.10
CA ASP A 16 -3.45 -15.71 -5.73
C ASP A 16 -2.02 -15.14 -5.76
N LYS A 17 -1.79 -14.00 -5.09
CA LYS A 17 -0.52 -13.26 -4.99
C LYS A 17 -0.04 -12.68 -6.33
N THR A 18 -0.93 -12.55 -7.30
CA THR A 18 -0.65 -11.79 -8.53
C THR A 18 -0.90 -10.30 -8.32
N PHE A 19 -0.34 -9.49 -9.21
CA PHE A 19 -0.61 -8.06 -9.26
C PHE A 19 -1.77 -7.78 -10.21
N SER A 20 -2.64 -6.86 -9.81
CA SER A 20 -3.66 -6.30 -10.69
C SER A 20 -3.59 -4.77 -10.67
N PHE A 21 -4.19 -4.16 -11.69
CA PHE A 21 -4.24 -2.71 -11.86
C PHE A 21 -5.68 -2.23 -11.87
N SER A 22 -5.97 -1.20 -11.09
CA SER A 22 -7.30 -0.59 -11.04
C SER A 22 -7.26 0.88 -11.45
N ILE A 23 -8.28 1.31 -12.20
CA ILE A 23 -8.54 2.71 -12.56
C ILE A 23 -9.58 3.35 -11.64
N GLY A 24 -9.79 2.78 -10.45
CA GLY A 24 -10.67 3.35 -9.43
C GLY A 24 -10.36 4.80 -9.08
N GLU A 25 -11.25 5.40 -8.29
CA GLU A 25 -11.12 6.80 -7.87
C GLU A 25 -9.79 7.06 -7.16
N ARG A 26 -9.26 8.27 -7.33
CA ARG A 26 -8.04 8.69 -6.64
C ARG A 26 -8.28 8.65 -5.13
N VAL A 27 -7.36 8.03 -4.40
CA VAL A 27 -7.37 8.00 -2.93
C VAL A 27 -6.31 8.98 -2.44
N ASN A 28 -6.67 9.89 -1.53
CA ASN A 28 -5.80 11.00 -1.11
C ASN A 28 -5.24 11.79 -2.31
N PHE A 29 -6.07 12.06 -3.32
CA PHE A 29 -5.69 12.71 -4.59
C PHE A 29 -4.61 11.97 -5.39
N SER A 30 -4.30 10.72 -5.02
CA SER A 30 -3.18 9.93 -5.56
C SER A 30 -3.68 8.72 -6.33
N ARG A 31 -3.01 8.43 -7.45
CA ARG A 31 -3.14 7.17 -8.21
C ARG A 31 -1.82 6.94 -8.97
N PRO A 32 -0.95 6.02 -8.50
CA PRO A 32 -1.19 4.99 -7.46
C PRO A 32 -1.36 5.56 -6.05
N SER A 33 -2.06 4.80 -5.19
CA SER A 33 -2.20 5.11 -3.76
C SER A 33 -1.59 3.99 -2.92
N ILE A 34 -0.81 4.38 -1.91
CA ILE A 34 -0.18 3.50 -0.92
C ILE A 34 -1.25 2.86 -0.05
N ASP A 35 -2.30 3.59 0.35
CA ASP A 35 -3.41 3.06 1.14
C ASP A 35 -4.06 1.84 0.45
N VAL A 36 -4.32 1.95 -0.86
CA VAL A 36 -4.94 0.87 -1.65
C VAL A 36 -4.04 -0.36 -1.74
N LEU A 37 -2.74 -0.15 -1.98
CA LEU A 37 -1.78 -1.25 -2.03
C LEU A 37 -1.66 -1.94 -0.67
N PHE A 38 -1.55 -1.17 0.41
CA PHE A 38 -1.40 -1.71 1.76
C PHE A 38 -2.66 -2.44 2.23
N GLU A 39 -3.84 -1.95 1.88
CA GLU A 39 -5.09 -2.63 2.19
C GLU A 39 -5.13 -4.03 1.57
N THR A 40 -4.97 -4.14 0.25
CA THR A 40 -5.01 -5.44 -0.45
C THR A 40 -3.86 -6.36 -0.03
N ALA A 41 -2.65 -5.82 0.13
CA ALA A 41 -1.51 -6.60 0.61
C ALA A 41 -1.74 -7.16 2.02
N SER A 42 -2.34 -6.37 2.92
CA SER A 42 -2.61 -6.78 4.31
C SER A 42 -3.56 -7.96 4.41
N GLU A 43 -4.51 -8.06 3.47
CA GLU A 43 -5.49 -9.15 3.40
C GLU A 43 -4.89 -10.43 2.81
N VAL A 44 -3.84 -10.33 2.00
CA VAL A 44 -3.22 -11.48 1.32
C VAL A 44 -2.03 -12.05 2.09
N TYR A 45 -1.21 -11.18 2.68
CA TYR A 45 0.05 -11.59 3.33
C TYR A 45 -0.02 -11.62 4.85
N GLU A 46 -1.01 -10.97 5.46
CA GLU A 46 -1.23 -10.97 6.91
C GLU A 46 0.06 -10.72 7.71
N ASP A 47 0.42 -11.64 8.62
CA ASP A 47 1.56 -11.54 9.53
C ASP A 47 2.92 -11.63 8.83
N LYS A 48 2.96 -12.02 7.55
CA LYS A 48 4.17 -12.10 6.72
C LYS A 48 4.47 -10.81 5.97
N LEU A 49 3.64 -9.78 6.13
CA LEU A 49 3.83 -8.48 5.49
C LEU A 49 4.62 -7.52 6.37
N ILE A 50 5.56 -6.80 5.77
CA ILE A 50 6.20 -5.64 6.38
C ILE A 50 5.85 -4.40 5.56
N GLY A 51 5.10 -3.49 6.16
CA GLY A 51 4.83 -2.17 5.57
C GLY A 51 5.85 -1.14 6.01
N VAL A 52 6.45 -0.46 5.02
CA VAL A 52 7.37 0.67 5.24
C VAL A 52 6.80 1.90 4.55
N ILE A 53 6.61 2.97 5.34
CA ILE A 53 6.30 4.30 4.81
C ILE A 53 7.54 5.17 4.96
N LEU A 54 7.91 5.79 3.84
CA LEU A 54 8.95 6.79 3.74
C LEU A 54 8.33 8.19 3.68
N THR A 55 9.18 9.21 3.72
CA THR A 55 8.77 10.61 3.65
C THR A 55 8.02 10.94 2.36
N GLY A 56 6.90 11.65 2.50
CA GLY A 56 6.06 12.11 1.41
C GLY A 56 5.28 13.35 1.81
N ALA A 57 4.71 14.04 0.81
CA ALA A 57 4.05 15.33 1.00
C ALA A 57 2.55 15.22 1.36
N ASN A 58 1.95 14.03 1.25
CA ASN A 58 0.53 13.80 1.49
C ASN A 58 0.29 12.76 2.60
N SER A 59 -0.99 12.54 2.93
CA SER A 59 -1.43 11.58 3.94
C SER A 59 -1.57 10.15 3.41
N ASP A 60 -1.19 9.89 2.16
CA ASP A 60 -1.33 8.58 1.54
C ASP A 60 -0.42 7.55 2.22
N GLY A 61 -0.99 6.39 2.55
CA GLY A 61 -0.35 5.35 3.33
C GLY A 61 -0.73 5.37 4.82
N ALA A 62 -1.25 6.48 5.36
CA ALA A 62 -1.60 6.55 6.79
C ALA A 62 -2.72 5.57 7.18
N GLN A 63 -3.75 5.44 6.34
CA GLN A 63 -4.88 4.52 6.61
C GLN A 63 -4.49 3.07 6.33
N GLY A 64 -3.71 2.82 5.28
CA GLY A 64 -3.15 1.51 4.96
C GLY A 64 -2.24 1.01 6.07
N LEU A 65 -1.39 1.87 6.64
CA LEU A 65 -0.56 1.51 7.80
C LEU A 65 -1.43 1.17 9.02
N LYS A 66 -2.53 1.89 9.24
CA LYS A 66 -3.50 1.58 10.30
C LYS A 66 -4.15 0.22 10.09
N LYS A 67 -4.44 -0.17 8.85
CA LYS A 67 -4.94 -1.50 8.48
C LYS A 67 -3.88 -2.56 8.77
N LEU A 68 -2.63 -2.34 8.36
CA LEU A 68 -1.51 -3.24 8.65
C LEU A 68 -1.33 -3.48 10.14
N LYS A 69 -1.53 -2.48 11.02
CA LYS A 69 -1.40 -2.70 12.48
C LYS A 69 -2.31 -3.80 13.03
N LYS A 70 -3.41 -4.12 12.33
CA LYS A 70 -4.36 -5.15 12.77
C LYS A 70 -3.91 -6.56 12.42
N THR A 71 -3.11 -6.73 11.37
CA THR A 71 -2.82 -8.05 10.77
C THR A 71 -1.33 -8.32 10.53
N ALA A 72 -0.47 -7.31 10.57
CA ALA A 72 0.90 -7.35 10.07
C ALA A 72 1.90 -6.58 10.93
N VAL A 73 3.19 -6.83 10.68
CA VAL A 73 4.28 -6.02 11.25
C VAL A 73 4.45 -4.75 10.41
N TRP A 74 4.56 -3.59 11.05
CA TRP A 74 4.71 -2.31 10.36
C TRP A 74 5.81 -1.47 10.99
N ARG A 75 6.50 -0.68 10.17
CA ARG A 75 7.48 0.29 10.65
C ARG A 75 7.35 1.60 9.88
N LEU A 76 7.15 2.68 10.62
CA LEU A 76 7.16 4.02 10.07
C LEU A 76 8.59 4.58 10.13
N PHE A 77 9.16 4.92 8.99
CA PHE A 77 10.44 5.61 8.89
C PHE A 77 10.21 7.02 8.37
N LYS A 78 10.13 7.98 9.29
CA LYS A 78 10.11 9.40 8.97
C LYS A 78 11.54 9.90 9.04
N ILE A 79 12.19 10.04 7.89
CA ILE A 79 13.50 10.71 7.81
C ILE A 79 13.21 12.21 7.75
N LEU A 80 13.38 12.91 8.87
CA LEU A 80 13.40 14.37 8.86
C LEU A 80 14.80 14.86 8.47
#